data_AF-A0A530M0P5-F1
#
_entry.id   AF-A0A530M0P5-F1
#
_cell.length_a   1.000
_cell.length_b   1.000
_cell.length_c   1.000
_cell.angle_alpha   90.00
_cell.angle_beta   90.00
_cell.angle_gamma   90.00
#
_symmetry.space_group_name_H-M   'P 1'
#
loop_
_entity.id
_entity.type
_entity.pdbx_description
1 polymer ?
#
loop_
_entity_poly.entity_id
_entity_poly.type
_entity_poly.pdbx_seq_one_letter_code
_entity_poly.pdbx_strand_id
1 'polypeptide(L)' 'LAYRLPTTGYALRFDAIDFAAYDLFVLKRRSAEASYSAARIAEAELRFKALNDEQIDRIERNLIAGLPATERSYN' A
#
# COMPACT_ATOMS: atom_id res chain seq x y z
N LEU A 1 -4.77 -9.30 25.38
CA LEU A 1 -3.45 -9.17 24.74
C LEU A 1 -3.41 -7.84 24.00
N ALA A 2 -2.68 -6.87 24.54
CA ALA A 2 -2.71 -5.46 24.13
C ALA A 2 -1.27 -4.99 23.90
N TYR A 3 -1.02 -4.29 22.80
CA TYR A 3 0.22 -3.54 22.60
C TYR A 3 -0.13 -2.08 22.28
N ARG A 4 0.29 -1.17 23.17
CA ARG A 4 0.13 0.29 23.06
C ARG A 4 1.46 0.91 22.61
N LEU A 5 1.40 1.87 21.70
CA LEU A 5 2.46 2.87 21.49
C LEU A 5 2.01 4.23 22.06
N PRO A 6 2.94 5.09 22.54
CA PRO A 6 2.64 6.34 23.24
C PRO A 6 2.42 7.56 22.33
N THR A 7 2.22 7.39 21.03
CA THR A 7 1.92 8.50 20.11
C THR A 7 0.63 8.20 19.37
N THR A 8 -0.45 8.87 19.79
CA THR A 8 -1.80 8.79 19.23
C THR A 8 -1.88 9.52 17.87
N GLY A 9 -1.05 9.11 16.92
CA GLY A 9 -1.14 9.52 15.53
C GLY A 9 -1.45 8.30 14.69
N TYR A 10 -2.65 8.22 14.13
CA TYR A 10 -2.88 7.35 12.98
C TYR A 10 -2.08 7.94 11.81
N ALA A 11 -0.80 7.59 11.73
CA ALA A 11 -0.05 7.83 10.51
C ALA A 11 -0.62 6.88 9.45
N LEU A 12 -0.94 7.41 8.27
CA LEU A 12 -1.08 6.61 7.06
C LEU A 12 0.19 5.77 6.94
N ARG A 13 0.12 4.50 7.37
CA ARG A 13 1.26 3.60 7.29
C ARG A 13 1.38 3.20 5.83
N PHE A 14 2.11 4.03 5.08
CA PHE A 14 2.48 3.73 3.72
C PHE A 14 3.57 2.67 3.75
N ASP A 15 3.17 1.40 3.68
CA ASP A 15 4.09 0.29 3.50
C ASP A 15 4.41 0.18 2.00
N ALA A 16 5.63 0.58 1.62
CA ALA A 16 6.07 0.57 0.22
C ALA A 16 6.02 -0.84 -0.40
N ILE A 17 6.13 -1.89 0.42
CA ILE A 17 6.02 -3.30 -0.01
C ILE A 17 4.57 -3.70 -0.24
N ASP A 18 3.63 -3.26 0.60
CA ASP A 18 2.19 -3.49 0.38
C ASP A 18 1.72 -2.76 -0.89
N PHE A 19 2.23 -1.55 -1.14
CA PHE A 19 1.99 -0.82 -2.40
C PHE A 19 2.59 -1.53 -3.61
N ALA A 20 3.85 -1.96 -3.54
CA ALA A 20 4.48 -2.68 -4.64
C ALA A 20 3.76 -4.01 -4.92
N ALA A 21 3.33 -4.72 -3.89
CA ALA A 21 2.54 -5.94 -4.01
C ALA A 21 1.22 -5.69 -4.74
N TYR A 22 0.52 -4.63 -4.36
CA TYR A 22 -0.71 -4.21 -5.03
C TYR A 22 -0.47 -3.76 -6.49
N ASP A 23 0.50 -2.87 -6.75
CA ASP A 23 0.82 -2.34 -8.09
C ASP A 23 1.26 -3.44 -9.07
N LEU A 24 2.09 -4.39 -8.60
CA LEU A 24 2.65 -5.47 -9.41
C LEU A 24 1.66 -6.63 -9.62
N PHE A 25 0.97 -7.09 -8.57
CA PHE A 25 0.20 -8.34 -8.61
C PHE A 25 -1.32 -8.13 -8.71
N VAL A 26 -1.84 -7.01 -8.22
CA VAL A 26 -3.28 -6.69 -8.25
C VAL A 26 -3.61 -5.77 -9.43
N LEU A 27 -3.03 -4.56 -9.44
CA LEU A 27 -3.24 -3.56 -10.49
C LEU A 27 -2.56 -3.97 -11.80
N LYS A 28 -1.46 -4.72 -11.72
CA LYS A 28 -0.64 -5.19 -12.86
C LYS A 28 -0.31 -4.05 -13.83
N ARG A 29 0.09 -2.90 -13.29
CA ARG A 29 0.36 -1.71 -14.10
C ARG A 29 1.46 -2.03 -15.13
N ARG A 30 1.24 -1.61 -16.38
CA ARG A 30 2.18 -1.89 -17.47
C ARG A 30 3.56 -1.30 -17.14
N SER A 31 4.60 -2.13 -17.17
CA SER A 31 5.97 -1.78 -16.79
C SER A 31 6.16 -1.39 -15.31
N ALA A 32 5.29 -1.84 -14.40
CA ALA A 32 5.48 -1.66 -12.96
C ALA A 32 6.81 -2.25 -12.47
N GLU A 33 7.21 -3.40 -12.99
CA GLU A 33 8.47 -4.10 -12.65
C GLU A 33 9.71 -3.21 -12.85
N ALA A 34 9.70 -2.34 -13.86
CA ALA A 34 10.79 -1.39 -14.11
C ALA A 34 10.88 -0.27 -13.05
N SER A 35 9.81 -0.07 -12.26
CA SER A 35 9.76 0.92 -11.17
C SER A 35 10.32 0.35 -9.85
N TYR A 36 10.59 -0.96 -9.77
CA TYR A 36 11.05 -1.62 -8.55
C TYR A 36 12.31 -2.44 -8.80
N SER A 37 13.17 -2.58 -7.78
CA SER A 37 14.32 -3.48 -7.85
C SER A 37 13.87 -4.94 -7.75
N ALA A 38 14.67 -5.87 -8.29
CA ALA A 38 14.37 -7.30 -8.22
C ALA A 38 14.16 -7.81 -6.78
N ALA A 39 14.91 -7.28 -5.81
CA ALA A 39 14.74 -7.59 -4.40
C ALA A 39 13.35 -7.16 -3.89
N ARG A 40 12.89 -5.95 -4.25
CA ARG A 40 11.55 -5.47 -3.89
C ARG A 40 10.44 -6.26 -4.54
N ILE A 41 10.62 -6.72 -5.78
CA ILE A 41 9.62 -7.56 -6.45
C ILE A 41 9.47 -8.89 -5.71
N ALA A 42 10.58 -9.51 -5.29
CA ALA A 42 10.54 -10.74 -4.50
C ALA A 42 9.87 -10.53 -3.13
N GLU A 43 10.19 -9.44 -2.43
CA GLU A 43 9.53 -9.09 -1.17
C GLU A 43 8.03 -8.82 -1.36
N ALA A 44 7.66 -8.11 -2.43
CA ALA A 44 6.27 -7.83 -2.78
C ALA A 44 5.50 -9.11 -3.11
N GLU A 45 6.13 -10.09 -3.77
CA GLU A 45 5.50 -11.39 -4.06
C GLU A 45 5.23 -12.18 -2.78
N LEU A 46 6.22 -12.25 -1.87
CA LEU A 46 6.05 -12.91 -0.58
C LEU A 46 4.97 -12.23 0.25
N ARG A 47 4.93 -10.90 0.20
CA ARG A 47 3.90 -10.11 0.87
C ARG A 47 2.52 -10.37 0.29
N PHE A 48 2.39 -10.37 -1.04
CA PHE A 48 1.15 -10.68 -1.74
C PHE A 48 0.61 -12.07 -1.37
N LYS A 49 1.49 -13.08 -1.31
CA LYS A 49 1.12 -14.44 -0.88
C LYS A 49 0.66 -14.51 0.58
N ALA A 50 1.11 -13.58 1.42
CA ALA A 50 0.71 -13.50 2.82
C ALA A 50 -0.52 -12.59 3.05
N LEU A 51 -0.94 -11.83 2.03
CA LEU A 51 -2.13 -10.98 2.08
C LEU A 51 -3.35 -11.79 1.61
N ASN A 52 -4.46 -11.63 2.33
CA ASN A 52 -5.76 -12.17 1.93
C ASN A 52 -6.56 -11.12 1.12
N ASP A 53 -7.58 -11.56 0.39
CA ASP A 53 -8.43 -10.68 -0.42
C ASP A 53 -8.98 -9.48 0.37
N GLU A 54 -9.48 -9.67 1.60
CA GLU A 54 -9.97 -8.57 2.45
C GLU A 54 -8.89 -7.52 2.79
N GLN A 55 -7.63 -7.96 2.90
CA GLN A 55 -6.51 -7.06 3.19
C GLN A 55 -6.10 -6.31 1.93
N ILE A 56 -6.14 -6.96 0.76
CA ILE A 56 -5.92 -6.33 -0.53
C ILE A 56 -6.99 -5.26 -0.78
N ASP A 57 -8.26 -5.58 -0.53
CA ASP A 57 -9.40 -4.66 -0.62
C ASP A 57 -9.22 -3.44 0.30
N ARG A 58 -8.69 -3.67 1.51
CA ARG A 58 -8.37 -2.60 2.45
C ARG A 58 -7.19 -1.74 1.96
N ILE A 59 -6.15 -2.35 1.37
CA ILE A 59 -5.03 -1.63 0.77
C ILE A 59 -5.54 -0.78 -0.40
N GLU A 60 -6.35 -1.34 -1.29
CA GLU A 60 -6.98 -0.62 -2.40
C GLU A 60 -7.79 0.56 -1.90
N ARG A 61 -8.71 0.36 -0.95
CA ARG A 61 -9.50 1.45 -0.37
C ARG A 61 -8.60 2.49 0.26
N ASN A 62 -7.57 2.11 1.01
CA ASN A 62 -6.64 3.06 1.60
C ASN A 62 -5.79 3.78 0.55
N LEU A 63 -5.53 3.17 -0.60
CA LEU A 63 -4.71 3.75 -1.67
C LEU A 63 -5.53 4.71 -2.53
N ILE A 64 -6.76 4.31 -2.89
CA ILE A 64 -7.73 5.11 -3.64
C ILE A 64 -8.31 6.23 -2.77
N ALA A 65 -8.62 5.96 -1.50
CA ALA A 65 -9.11 6.96 -0.54
C ALA A 65 -7.98 7.78 0.11
N GLY A 66 -6.72 7.37 -0.03
CA GLY A 66 -5.56 7.90 0.70
C GLY A 66 -4.78 9.03 0.05
N LEU A 67 -5.34 9.70 -0.96
CA LEU A 67 -4.95 11.08 -1.23
C LEU A 67 -6.10 12.00 -0.79
N PRO A 68 -6.15 12.41 0.50
CA PRO A 68 -6.75 13.69 0.84
C PRO A 68 -5.86 14.80 0.27
N ALA A 69 -5.90 14.97 -1.05
CA ALA A 69 -5.32 16.10 -1.76
C ALA A 69 -6.27 16.54 -2.88
N THR A 70 -7.55 16.77 -2.53
CA THR A 70 -8.38 17.72 -3.28
C THR A 70 -9.31 18.51 -2.35
N GLU A 71 -8.78 18.98 -1.22
CA GLU A 71 -9.16 20.30 -0.73
C GLU A 71 -8.08 21.28 -1.18
N ARG A 72 -8.01 21.53 -2.49
CA ARG A 72 -7.57 22.84 -2.98
C ARG A 72 -8.83 23.63 -3.28
N SER A 73 -9.38 24.26 -2.24
CA SER A 73 -10.25 25.40 -2.40
C SER A 73 -9.45 26.50 -3.10
N TYR A 74 -9.65 26.69 -4.40
CA TYR A 74 -9.39 27.99 -5.01
C TYR A 74 -10.53 28.91 -4.57
N ASN A 75 -10.15 30.08 -4.03
CA ASN A 75 -11.07 31.18 -3.77
C ASN A 75 -11.80 31.58 -5.05
#